data_AF-K2DZV0-F1
#
_entry.id   AF-K2DZV0-F1
#
_cell.length_a   1.000
_cell.length_b   1.000
_cell.length_c   1.000
_cell.angle_alpha   90.00
_cell.angle_beta   90.00
_cell.angle_gamma   90.00
#
_symmetry.space_group_name_H-M   'P 1'
#
loop_
_entity.id
_entity.type
_entity.pdbx_description
1 polymer ?
#
loop_
_entity_poly.entity_id
_entity_poly.type
_entity_poly.pdbx_seq_one_letter_code
_entity_poly.pdbx_strand_id
1 'polypeptide(L)'
;LANDYSRLIKARADQAALGPMGNVMVEPYFPMTGGRDDLGPYPRWTVNYLLSQDSSTLEVMLANADAAAAVNTHYRDEATGYPLDLDRYPNVSITPEWSSPVLPTVVNGTTIWTPDVAHQSSFAYVPYLVTGDNFYLDEMMFWAAWNAATPNPGYRGAGLGLAKDNQVRGQAWAMRALGETYRALPDNHPRKSYFDNRLKVNLDWYAKEYPLNPNAATLYPLNALPKPDQQEVTGPWQNDYFGIVMAQLAENNEPNAYTTLAWISKFNVGRFNAEAQGFCTAYAAGYYFLTRNSNNNPYTSWRDFFQANFPGETCNSGMVIAGYPAWSGGYAASARAALASAFNGGIAEAGSTYEKWRGMTPAMDADMSNNPTWAIVPRP
;
A
#
# COMPACT_ATOMS: atom_id res chain seq x y z
N LEU A 1 -0.89 10.60 19.37
CA LEU A 1 -1.79 9.76 20.21
C LEU A 1 -3.07 10.51 20.60
N ALA A 2 -2.92 11.63 21.34
CA ALA A 2 -3.72 12.85 21.49
C ALA A 2 -5.28 12.91 21.48
N ASN A 3 -6.08 12.06 20.82
CA ASN A 3 -7.56 12.10 21.02
C ASN A 3 -8.36 10.91 20.47
N ASP A 4 -7.72 9.85 19.99
CA ASP A 4 -8.44 8.78 19.27
C ASP A 4 -9.46 8.05 20.16
N TYR A 5 -9.19 7.97 21.47
CA TYR A 5 -10.14 7.41 22.43
C TYR A 5 -11.43 8.26 22.55
N SER A 6 -11.30 9.59 22.67
CA SER A 6 -12.48 10.45 22.71
C SER A 6 -13.24 10.43 21.39
N ARG A 7 -12.55 10.31 20.25
CA ARG A 7 -13.18 10.12 18.93
C ARG A 7 -13.95 8.80 18.87
N LEU A 8 -13.39 7.72 19.39
CA LEU A 8 -14.08 6.43 19.50
C LEU A 8 -15.35 6.54 20.34
N ILE A 9 -15.27 7.15 21.54
CA ILE A 9 -16.44 7.33 22.42
C ILE A 9 -17.53 8.12 21.69
N LYS A 10 -17.16 9.23 21.04
CA LYS A 10 -18.09 10.04 20.26
C LYS A 10 -18.72 9.24 19.12
N ALA A 11 -17.90 8.52 18.34
CA ALA A 11 -18.37 7.73 17.20
C ALA A 11 -19.37 6.64 17.64
N ARG A 12 -19.09 5.93 18.73
CA ARG A 12 -20.02 4.93 19.29
C ARG A 12 -21.34 5.56 19.74
N ALA A 13 -21.30 6.74 20.36
CA ALA A 13 -22.52 7.43 20.77
C ALA A 13 -23.35 7.90 19.55
N ASP A 14 -22.69 8.52 18.57
CA ASP A 14 -23.33 8.99 17.34
C ASP A 14 -23.94 7.84 16.52
N GLN A 15 -23.32 6.66 16.56
CA GLN A 15 -23.67 5.49 15.75
C GLN A 15 -24.39 4.39 16.55
N ALA A 16 -24.86 4.67 17.77
CA ALA A 16 -25.43 3.65 18.66
C ALA A 16 -26.58 2.86 18.03
N ALA A 17 -27.39 3.50 17.18
CA ALA A 17 -28.50 2.88 16.48
C ALA A 17 -28.07 1.85 15.41
N LEU A 18 -26.82 1.90 14.93
CA LEU A 18 -26.28 0.94 13.97
C LEU A 18 -25.81 -0.36 14.64
N GLY A 19 -25.67 -0.36 15.97
CA GLY A 19 -25.17 -1.51 16.73
C GLY A 19 -23.83 -2.02 16.18
N PRO A 20 -23.67 -3.33 15.90
CA PRO A 20 -22.42 -3.89 15.38
C PRO A 20 -22.07 -3.42 13.96
N MET A 21 -22.99 -2.75 13.25
CA MET A 21 -22.76 -2.26 11.88
C MET A 21 -22.25 -0.80 11.85
N GLY A 22 -21.95 -0.20 12.99
CA GLY A 22 -21.31 1.12 13.04
C GLY A 22 -19.90 1.07 12.44
N ASN A 23 -19.55 2.04 11.58
CA ASN A 23 -18.24 2.14 10.95
C ASN A 23 -17.17 2.73 11.88
N VAL A 24 -17.58 3.29 13.03
CA VAL A 24 -16.73 3.92 14.03
C VAL A 24 -15.86 5.01 13.38
N MET A 25 -14.55 4.81 13.25
CA MET A 25 -13.65 5.76 12.57
C MET A 25 -13.16 5.27 11.20
N VAL A 26 -13.64 4.12 10.72
CA VAL A 26 -13.33 3.62 9.38
C VAL A 26 -14.09 4.44 8.34
N GLU A 27 -13.40 4.92 7.30
CA GLU A 27 -14.01 5.71 6.24
C GLU A 27 -14.90 4.82 5.35
N PRO A 28 -16.21 5.08 5.23
CA PRO A 28 -17.09 4.23 4.45
C PRO A 28 -16.86 4.31 2.93
N TYR A 29 -16.45 5.48 2.42
CA TYR A 29 -16.14 5.65 1.01
C TYR A 29 -14.63 5.49 0.78
N PHE A 30 -14.18 4.27 0.50
CA PHE A 30 -12.74 3.98 0.35
C PHE A 30 -12.09 4.83 -0.76
N PRO A 31 -12.72 5.08 -1.93
CA PRO A 31 -12.13 5.91 -2.97
C PRO A 31 -11.87 7.38 -2.60
N MET A 32 -12.26 7.84 -1.40
CA MET A 32 -12.04 9.21 -0.95
C MET A 32 -10.56 9.61 -1.05
N THR A 33 -10.31 10.78 -1.64
CA THR A 33 -8.97 11.34 -1.75
C THR A 33 -8.53 12.03 -0.47
N GLY A 34 -7.21 12.12 -0.25
CA GLY A 34 -6.62 12.85 0.87
C GLY A 34 -5.95 11.95 1.90
N GLY A 35 -5.29 12.57 2.89
CA GLY A 35 -4.70 11.86 4.02
C GLY A 35 -5.80 11.44 4.99
N ARG A 36 -6.02 10.14 5.13
CA ARG A 36 -6.99 9.56 6.08
C ARG A 36 -6.25 8.82 7.19
N ASP A 37 -6.87 8.75 8.37
CA ASP A 37 -6.28 8.06 9.52
C ASP A 37 -6.18 6.53 9.31
N ASP A 38 -6.94 5.98 8.38
CA ASP A 38 -6.91 4.56 8.02
C ASP A 38 -5.96 4.26 6.85
N LEU A 39 -5.29 5.25 6.24
CA LEU A 39 -4.40 5.03 5.10
C LEU A 39 -2.94 5.05 5.50
N GLY A 40 -2.25 3.94 5.26
CA GLY A 40 -0.82 3.78 5.48
C GLY A 40 -0.44 2.30 5.43
N PRO A 41 0.81 1.94 5.75
CA PRO A 41 1.21 0.55 5.92
C PRO A 41 0.34 -0.12 6.99
N TYR A 42 0.09 0.61 8.08
CA TYR A 42 -0.90 0.31 9.11
C TYR A 42 -1.76 1.56 9.37
N PRO A 43 -3.04 1.40 9.79
CA PRO A 43 -3.86 2.53 10.22
C PRO A 43 -3.21 3.28 11.40
N ARG A 44 -3.47 4.58 11.51
CA ARG A 44 -2.96 5.43 12.59
C ARG A 44 -3.23 4.85 13.97
N TRP A 45 -4.44 4.36 14.23
CA TRP A 45 -4.79 3.80 15.53
C TRP A 45 -4.00 2.53 15.86
N THR A 46 -3.67 1.73 14.85
CA THR A 46 -2.81 0.56 14.99
C THR A 46 -1.39 0.98 15.33
N VAL A 47 -0.84 1.99 14.63
CA VAL A 47 0.49 2.53 14.95
C VAL A 47 0.53 3.14 16.35
N ASN A 48 -0.54 3.85 16.74
CA ASN A 48 -0.68 4.41 18.08
C ASN A 48 -0.62 3.34 19.17
N TYR A 49 -1.27 2.18 18.96
CA TYR A 49 -1.15 1.04 19.87
C TYR A 49 0.25 0.44 19.86
N LEU A 50 0.87 0.23 18.69
CA LEU A 50 2.23 -0.33 18.60
C LEU A 50 3.28 0.53 19.33
N LEU A 51 3.12 1.85 19.32
CA LEU A 51 4.05 2.78 19.98
C LEU A 51 3.79 2.96 21.49
N SER A 52 2.53 2.88 21.93
CA SER A 52 2.17 3.18 23.33
C SER A 52 1.87 1.96 24.18
N GLN A 53 1.37 0.88 23.55
CA GLN A 53 0.81 -0.31 24.19
C GLN A 53 -0.24 0.01 25.28
N ASP A 54 -0.88 1.18 25.19
CA ASP A 54 -1.87 1.63 26.17
C ASP A 54 -3.23 0.96 25.94
N SER A 55 -3.94 0.60 27.01
CA SER A 55 -5.23 -0.09 26.92
C SER A 55 -6.30 0.71 26.16
N SER A 56 -6.28 2.04 26.23
CA SER A 56 -7.22 2.86 25.46
C SER A 56 -6.92 2.80 23.96
N THR A 57 -5.64 2.76 23.58
CA THR A 57 -5.25 2.61 22.16
C THR A 57 -5.50 1.19 21.64
N LEU A 58 -5.40 0.17 22.51
CA LEU A 58 -5.82 -1.19 22.21
C LEU A 58 -7.32 -1.22 21.89
N GLU A 59 -8.16 -0.62 22.74
CA GLU A 59 -9.60 -0.55 22.53
C GLU A 59 -9.95 0.16 21.21
N VAL A 60 -9.25 1.26 20.90
CA VAL A 60 -9.41 1.96 19.62
C VAL A 60 -9.04 1.07 18.44
N MET A 61 -7.90 0.37 18.51
CA MET A 61 -7.46 -0.51 17.43
C MET A 61 -8.49 -1.61 17.17
N LEU A 62 -8.91 -2.32 18.23
CA LEU A 62 -9.86 -3.43 18.12
C LEU A 62 -11.23 -2.96 17.64
N ALA A 63 -11.74 -1.83 18.15
CA ALA A 63 -13.04 -1.31 17.73
C ALA A 63 -13.10 -0.98 16.23
N ASN A 64 -12.00 -0.47 15.65
CA ASN A 64 -11.95 -0.21 14.21
C ASN A 64 -11.72 -1.48 13.38
N ALA A 65 -11.00 -2.46 13.94
CA ALA A 65 -10.85 -3.76 13.31
C ALA A 65 -12.20 -4.50 13.23
N ASP A 66 -12.99 -4.48 14.31
CA ASP A 66 -14.33 -5.05 14.36
C ASP A 66 -15.27 -4.35 13.38
N ALA A 67 -15.21 -3.01 13.32
CA ALA A 67 -16.00 -2.22 12.38
C ALA A 67 -15.66 -2.54 10.90
N ALA A 68 -14.41 -2.86 10.60
CA ALA A 68 -13.99 -3.22 9.25
C ALA A 68 -14.61 -4.54 8.76
N ALA A 69 -15.10 -5.41 9.65
CA ALA A 69 -15.82 -6.62 9.28
C ALA A 69 -17.26 -6.36 8.81
N ALA A 70 -17.77 -5.12 8.95
CA ALA A 70 -19.04 -4.72 8.35
C ALA A 70 -18.91 -4.37 6.85
N VAL A 71 -17.69 -4.25 6.32
CA VAL A 71 -17.44 -3.97 4.90
C VAL A 71 -17.81 -5.20 4.06
N ASN A 72 -18.46 -5.00 2.92
CA ASN A 72 -18.99 -6.06 2.07
C ASN A 72 -17.92 -6.79 1.22
N THR A 73 -16.96 -7.47 1.87
CA THR A 73 -15.87 -8.23 1.23
C THR A 73 -15.93 -9.74 1.48
N HIS A 74 -16.89 -10.22 2.27
CA HIS A 74 -16.96 -11.61 2.77
C HIS A 74 -17.58 -12.60 1.78
N TYR A 75 -16.90 -12.86 0.66
CA TYR A 75 -17.31 -13.89 -0.29
C TYR A 75 -16.72 -15.25 0.07
N ARG A 76 -17.58 -16.18 0.52
CA ARG A 76 -17.19 -17.52 0.99
C ARG A 76 -17.51 -18.58 -0.05
N ASP A 77 -16.58 -19.50 -0.27
CA ASP A 77 -16.81 -20.72 -1.04
C ASP A 77 -17.49 -21.76 -0.14
N GLU A 78 -18.76 -22.06 -0.43
CA GLU A 78 -19.58 -23.03 0.32
C GLU A 78 -18.94 -24.42 0.41
N ALA A 79 -18.16 -24.81 -0.59
CA ALA A 79 -17.58 -26.15 -0.65
C ALA A 79 -16.31 -26.29 0.19
N THR A 80 -15.68 -25.19 0.60
CA THR A 80 -14.48 -25.21 1.45
C THR A 80 -14.70 -24.55 2.81
N GLY A 81 -15.72 -23.71 2.93
CA GLY A 81 -15.95 -22.88 4.11
C GLY A 81 -14.95 -21.71 4.23
N TYR A 82 -14.05 -21.50 3.27
CA TYR A 82 -13.06 -20.42 3.28
C TYR A 82 -13.42 -19.31 2.28
N PRO A 83 -12.71 -18.16 2.27
CA PRO A 83 -12.90 -17.14 1.25
C PRO A 83 -12.67 -17.67 -0.17
N LEU A 84 -13.20 -16.96 -1.17
CA LEU A 84 -13.13 -17.34 -2.59
C LEU A 84 -11.75 -17.89 -3.01
N ASP A 85 -11.79 -19.04 -3.67
CA ASP A 85 -10.62 -19.76 -4.16
C ASP A 85 -10.47 -19.61 -5.68
N LEU A 86 -9.41 -18.93 -6.11
CA LEU A 86 -9.13 -18.69 -7.53
C LEU A 86 -8.51 -19.91 -8.25
N ASP A 87 -8.01 -20.93 -7.55
CA ASP A 87 -7.59 -22.19 -8.21
C ASP A 87 -8.83 -22.98 -8.62
N ARG A 88 -9.86 -22.97 -7.76
CA ARG A 88 -11.16 -23.62 -8.05
C ARG A 88 -12.00 -22.82 -9.05
N TYR A 89 -12.00 -21.50 -8.93
CA TYR A 89 -12.80 -20.60 -9.74
C TYR A 89 -11.94 -19.54 -10.42
N PRO A 90 -11.10 -19.91 -11.40
CA PRO A 90 -10.11 -19.00 -11.99
C PRO A 90 -10.71 -17.72 -12.59
N ASN A 91 -11.94 -17.82 -13.09
CA ASN A 91 -12.64 -16.71 -13.73
C ASN A 91 -13.70 -16.03 -12.85
N VAL A 92 -13.77 -16.32 -11.53
CA VAL A 92 -14.72 -15.63 -10.64
C VAL A 92 -14.31 -14.17 -10.45
N SER A 93 -15.27 -13.27 -10.36
CA SER A 93 -15.02 -11.87 -10.01
C SER A 93 -16.14 -11.36 -9.12
N ILE A 94 -15.81 -10.43 -8.21
CA ILE A 94 -16.83 -9.74 -7.41
C ILE A 94 -17.70 -8.80 -8.26
N THR A 95 -17.25 -8.46 -9.47
CA THR A 95 -18.04 -7.77 -10.49
C THR A 95 -18.81 -8.81 -11.33
N PRO A 96 -20.14 -8.92 -11.19
CA PRO A 96 -20.92 -10.00 -11.80
C PRO A 96 -20.77 -10.10 -13.32
N GLU A 97 -20.61 -8.97 -14.02
CA GLU A 97 -20.48 -8.90 -15.48
C GLU A 97 -19.20 -9.57 -15.99
N TRP A 98 -18.20 -9.76 -15.13
CA TRP A 98 -16.92 -10.38 -15.48
C TRP A 98 -16.78 -11.80 -14.93
N SER A 99 -17.74 -12.26 -14.13
CA SER A 99 -17.60 -13.45 -13.30
C SER A 99 -18.07 -14.73 -13.99
N SER A 100 -17.24 -15.77 -13.93
CA SER A 100 -17.61 -17.14 -14.26
C SER A 100 -16.99 -18.10 -13.22
N PRO A 101 -17.78 -18.74 -12.34
CA PRO A 101 -19.24 -18.71 -12.28
C PRO A 101 -19.79 -17.34 -11.86
N VAL A 102 -21.04 -17.05 -12.20
CA VAL A 102 -21.73 -15.85 -11.72
C VAL A 102 -21.98 -16.00 -10.22
N LEU A 103 -21.65 -14.96 -9.45
CA LEU A 103 -21.90 -14.92 -8.01
C LEU A 103 -23.41 -14.78 -7.72
N PRO A 104 -23.89 -15.20 -6.54
CA PRO A 104 -25.30 -15.02 -6.15
C PRO A 104 -25.76 -13.57 -6.31
N THR A 105 -27.00 -13.40 -6.78
CA THR A 105 -27.61 -12.07 -6.93
C THR A 105 -27.72 -11.38 -5.57
N VAL A 106 -27.26 -10.13 -5.50
CA VAL A 106 -27.41 -9.29 -4.32
C VAL A 106 -28.90 -8.95 -4.13
N VAL A 107 -29.51 -9.46 -3.07
CA VAL A 107 -30.94 -9.25 -2.76
C VAL A 107 -31.20 -7.97 -1.96
N ASN A 108 -30.18 -7.41 -1.30
CA ASN A 108 -30.20 -6.11 -0.64
C ASN A 108 -28.82 -5.47 -0.75
N GLY A 109 -28.66 -4.55 -1.71
CA GLY A 109 -27.40 -3.87 -1.97
C GLY A 109 -27.23 -2.55 -1.23
N THR A 110 -28.16 -2.17 -0.34
CA THR A 110 -28.06 -0.92 0.41
C THR A 110 -26.97 -1.05 1.46
N THR A 111 -25.87 -0.33 1.24
CA THR A 111 -24.72 -0.28 2.15
C THR A 111 -24.14 1.12 2.17
N ILE A 112 -23.53 1.51 3.28
CA ILE A 112 -22.70 2.73 3.37
C ILE A 112 -21.33 2.53 2.73
N TRP A 113 -20.91 1.27 2.59
CA TRP A 113 -19.55 0.90 2.22
C TRP A 113 -19.33 0.95 0.72
N THR A 114 -18.26 1.61 0.31
CA THR A 114 -17.71 1.51 -1.04
C THR A 114 -16.26 1.06 -0.92
N PRO A 115 -16.00 -0.26 -0.90
CA PRO A 115 -14.64 -0.79 -0.79
C PRO A 115 -13.83 -0.49 -2.06
N ASP A 116 -12.53 -0.28 -1.89
CA ASP A 116 -11.58 -0.03 -2.96
C ASP A 116 -10.19 -0.55 -2.58
N VAL A 117 -9.59 -1.33 -3.47
CA VAL A 117 -8.24 -1.91 -3.28
C VAL A 117 -7.21 -0.81 -3.05
N ALA A 118 -7.35 0.32 -3.77
CA ALA A 118 -6.37 1.40 -3.72
C ALA A 118 -6.37 2.18 -2.39
N HIS A 119 -7.38 1.98 -1.54
CA HIS A 119 -7.50 2.65 -0.23
C HIS A 119 -7.80 1.66 0.90
N GLN A 120 -7.41 0.39 0.72
CA GLN A 120 -7.57 -0.65 1.72
C GLN A 120 -6.49 -0.53 2.81
N SER A 121 -6.91 -0.54 4.08
CA SER A 121 -6.00 -0.57 5.23
C SER A 121 -5.67 -1.99 5.70
N SER A 122 -4.61 -2.13 6.51
CA SER A 122 -4.35 -3.35 7.27
C SER A 122 -5.14 -3.32 8.58
N PHE A 123 -6.40 -3.74 8.51
CA PHE A 123 -7.31 -3.69 9.67
C PHE A 123 -7.05 -4.82 10.67
N ALA A 124 -6.76 -6.03 10.19
CA ALA A 124 -6.84 -7.24 11.02
C ALA A 124 -5.49 -7.87 11.37
N TYR A 125 -4.40 -7.53 10.67
CA TYR A 125 -3.09 -8.17 10.89
C TYR A 125 -2.54 -7.96 12.30
N VAL A 126 -2.41 -6.70 12.74
CA VAL A 126 -1.91 -6.39 14.08
C VAL A 126 -2.89 -6.83 15.18
N PRO A 127 -4.22 -6.62 15.06
CA PRO A 127 -5.18 -7.21 15.99
C PRO A 127 -4.99 -8.72 16.18
N TYR A 128 -4.85 -9.49 15.10
CA TYR A 128 -4.59 -10.92 15.19
C TYR A 128 -3.30 -11.24 15.94
N LEU A 129 -2.18 -10.55 15.64
CA LEU A 129 -0.91 -10.78 16.32
C LEU A 129 -0.98 -10.50 17.83
N VAL A 130 -1.86 -9.58 18.24
CA VAL A 130 -2.02 -9.15 19.63
C VAL A 130 -2.96 -10.06 20.40
N THR A 131 -4.06 -10.50 19.77
CA THR A 131 -5.13 -11.24 20.46
C THR A 131 -5.09 -12.74 20.21
N GLY A 132 -4.53 -13.18 19.08
CA GLY A 132 -4.64 -14.55 18.59
C GLY A 132 -6.06 -14.95 18.16
N ASP A 133 -6.99 -13.98 18.03
CA ASP A 133 -8.38 -14.26 17.71
C ASP A 133 -8.57 -14.65 16.25
N ASN A 134 -9.14 -15.84 16.02
CA ASN A 134 -9.38 -16.38 14.68
C ASN A 134 -10.32 -15.50 13.84
N PHE A 135 -11.15 -14.66 14.47
CA PHE A 135 -11.96 -13.67 13.76
C PHE A 135 -11.09 -12.76 12.87
N TYR A 136 -9.99 -12.21 13.42
CA TYR A 136 -9.09 -11.36 12.64
C TYR A 136 -8.27 -12.14 11.61
N LEU A 137 -8.03 -13.44 11.84
CA LEU A 137 -7.41 -14.31 10.85
C LEU A 137 -8.32 -14.52 9.63
N ASP A 138 -9.61 -14.75 9.86
CA ASP A 138 -10.62 -14.84 8.80
C ASP A 138 -10.74 -13.52 8.03
N GLU A 139 -10.79 -12.39 8.72
CA GLU A 139 -10.84 -11.06 8.08
C GLU A 139 -9.65 -10.81 7.15
N MET A 140 -8.43 -11.18 7.57
CA MET A 140 -7.26 -11.09 6.68
C MET A 140 -7.43 -11.91 5.40
N MET A 141 -7.88 -13.17 5.54
CA MET A 141 -8.12 -14.03 4.38
C MET A 141 -9.21 -13.46 3.45
N PHE A 142 -10.28 -12.88 4.00
CA PHE A 142 -11.35 -12.27 3.19
C PHE A 142 -10.85 -11.06 2.41
N TRP A 143 -10.12 -10.15 3.05
CA TRP A 143 -9.54 -8.99 2.36
C TRP A 143 -8.55 -9.41 1.26
N ALA A 144 -7.68 -10.37 1.53
CA ALA A 144 -6.74 -10.88 0.54
C ALA A 144 -7.45 -11.55 -0.66
N ALA A 145 -8.48 -12.36 -0.40
CA ALA A 145 -9.28 -12.99 -1.45
C ALA A 145 -10.09 -11.96 -2.26
N TRP A 146 -10.68 -10.97 -1.61
CA TRP A 146 -11.43 -9.89 -2.26
C TRP A 146 -10.55 -9.06 -3.17
N ASN A 147 -9.35 -8.67 -2.71
CA ASN A 147 -8.36 -7.98 -3.53
C ASN A 147 -8.01 -8.77 -4.80
N ALA A 148 -7.89 -10.09 -4.69
CA ALA A 148 -7.56 -10.95 -5.82
C ALA A 148 -8.74 -11.19 -6.77
N ALA A 149 -9.99 -11.14 -6.29
CA ALA A 149 -11.20 -11.36 -7.09
C ALA A 149 -11.80 -10.07 -7.69
N THR A 150 -11.36 -8.90 -7.23
CA THR A 150 -11.86 -7.59 -7.70
C THR A 150 -11.51 -7.29 -9.16
N PRO A 151 -10.24 -7.46 -9.61
CA PRO A 151 -9.90 -7.15 -10.98
C PRO A 151 -10.58 -8.11 -11.97
N ASN A 152 -10.77 -7.62 -13.20
CA ASN A 152 -11.27 -8.47 -14.28
C ASN A 152 -10.37 -9.70 -14.44
N PRO A 153 -10.92 -10.93 -14.54
CA PRO A 153 -10.13 -12.15 -14.62
C PRO A 153 -9.02 -12.12 -15.69
N GLY A 154 -9.27 -11.53 -16.86
CA GLY A 154 -8.27 -11.41 -17.92
C GLY A 154 -7.06 -10.59 -17.51
N TYR A 155 -7.25 -9.50 -16.77
CA TYR A 155 -6.16 -8.63 -16.34
C TYR A 155 -5.38 -9.15 -15.13
N ARG A 156 -5.94 -10.09 -14.36
CA ARG A 156 -5.25 -10.74 -13.23
C ARG A 156 -4.70 -12.14 -13.54
N GLY A 157 -4.65 -12.52 -14.83
CA GLY A 157 -4.15 -13.84 -15.24
C GLY A 157 -5.05 -14.99 -14.79
N ALA A 158 -6.37 -14.75 -14.78
CA ALA A 158 -7.40 -15.65 -14.27
C ALA A 158 -7.04 -16.17 -12.88
N GLY A 159 -6.88 -17.49 -12.71
CA GLY A 159 -6.58 -18.11 -11.42
C GLY A 159 -5.35 -17.51 -10.72
N LEU A 160 -4.36 -16.99 -11.45
CA LEU A 160 -3.14 -16.44 -10.85
C LEU A 160 -3.40 -15.31 -9.84
N GLY A 161 -4.47 -14.52 -10.02
CA GLY A 161 -4.81 -13.43 -9.10
C GLY A 161 -3.73 -12.36 -9.01
N LEU A 162 -3.17 -11.95 -10.16
CA LEU A 162 -2.11 -10.96 -10.22
C LEU A 162 -2.60 -9.58 -9.76
N ALA A 163 -1.96 -9.02 -8.73
CA ALA A 163 -2.20 -7.71 -8.14
C ALA A 163 -1.63 -6.56 -8.98
N LYS A 164 -1.79 -6.60 -10.31
CA LYS A 164 -1.19 -5.63 -11.25
C LYS A 164 -2.18 -4.67 -11.90
N ASP A 165 -3.47 -5.00 -11.84
CA ASP A 165 -4.55 -4.27 -12.51
C ASP A 165 -5.23 -3.29 -11.54
N ASN A 166 -4.44 -2.32 -11.06
CA ASN A 166 -4.91 -1.25 -10.19
C ASN A 166 -3.89 -0.08 -10.19
N GLN A 167 -4.24 1.04 -9.57
CA GLN A 167 -3.26 2.04 -9.19
C GLN A 167 -2.11 1.40 -8.41
N VAL A 168 -0.88 1.88 -8.59
CA VAL A 168 0.32 1.31 -7.95
C VAL A 168 0.17 1.21 -6.43
N ARG A 169 -0.55 2.15 -5.78
CA ARG A 169 -0.90 2.04 -4.35
C ARG A 169 -1.80 0.84 -4.03
N GLY A 170 -2.78 0.51 -4.89
CA GLY A 170 -3.65 -0.64 -4.73
C GLY A 170 -2.92 -1.96 -4.94
N GLN A 171 -1.98 -1.98 -5.89
CA GLN A 171 -1.05 -3.09 -6.06
C GLN A 171 -0.24 -3.32 -4.77
N ALA A 172 0.28 -2.25 -4.17
CA ALA A 172 1.00 -2.33 -2.90
C ALA A 172 0.12 -2.91 -1.78
N TRP A 173 -1.10 -2.42 -1.60
CA TRP A 173 -2.00 -2.90 -0.54
C TRP A 173 -2.48 -4.33 -0.75
N ALA A 174 -2.74 -4.75 -1.98
CA ALA A 174 -3.04 -6.14 -2.31
C ALA A 174 -1.86 -7.07 -1.98
N MET A 175 -0.63 -6.66 -2.31
CA MET A 175 0.59 -7.41 -1.96
C MET A 175 0.85 -7.45 -0.45
N ARG A 176 0.58 -6.36 0.27
CA ARG A 176 0.63 -6.33 1.74
C ARG A 176 -0.37 -7.33 2.32
N ALA A 177 -1.62 -7.32 1.87
CA ALA A 177 -2.66 -8.22 2.36
C ALA A 177 -2.29 -9.70 2.13
N LEU A 178 -1.74 -10.05 0.95
CA LEU A 178 -1.24 -11.39 0.66
C LEU A 178 -0.11 -11.80 1.61
N GLY A 179 0.90 -10.93 1.79
CA GLY A 179 2.03 -11.18 2.68
C GLY A 179 1.62 -11.33 4.15
N GLU A 180 0.76 -10.44 4.64
CA GLU A 180 0.21 -10.49 6.00
C GLU A 180 -0.59 -11.77 6.24
N THR A 181 -1.48 -12.12 5.32
CA THR A 181 -2.30 -13.35 5.41
C THR A 181 -1.43 -14.60 5.41
N TYR A 182 -0.50 -14.72 4.45
CA TYR A 182 0.40 -15.86 4.39
C TYR A 182 1.20 -16.03 5.68
N ARG A 183 1.79 -14.95 6.23
CA ARG A 183 2.59 -15.01 7.45
C ARG A 183 1.76 -15.32 8.69
N ALA A 184 0.56 -14.77 8.79
CA ALA A 184 -0.32 -14.94 9.96
C ALA A 184 -0.93 -16.34 10.06
N LEU A 185 -1.17 -17.01 8.93
CA LEU A 185 -1.75 -18.35 8.90
C LEU A 185 -0.84 -19.37 9.61
N PRO A 186 -1.38 -20.18 10.56
CA PRO A 186 -0.64 -21.31 11.12
C PRO A 186 -0.09 -22.25 10.04
N ASP A 187 1.05 -22.87 10.29
CA ASP A 187 1.73 -23.70 9.28
C ASP A 187 0.89 -24.89 8.78
N ASN A 188 0.04 -25.44 9.64
CA ASN A 188 -0.88 -26.54 9.30
C ASN A 188 -2.25 -26.05 8.81
N HIS A 189 -2.47 -24.75 8.67
CA HIS A 189 -3.76 -24.23 8.21
C HIS A 189 -4.00 -24.64 6.74
N PRO A 190 -5.18 -25.17 6.38
CA PRO A 190 -5.44 -25.70 5.04
C PRO A 190 -5.32 -24.67 3.91
N ARG A 191 -5.39 -23.37 4.24
CA ARG A 191 -5.20 -22.25 3.27
C ARG A 191 -3.77 -21.72 3.20
N LYS A 192 -2.84 -22.19 4.04
CA LYS A 192 -1.44 -21.70 4.07
C LYS A 192 -0.78 -21.80 2.70
N SER A 193 -0.84 -22.99 2.09
CA SER A 193 -0.24 -23.25 0.77
C SER A 193 -0.89 -22.43 -0.35
N TYR A 194 -2.19 -22.14 -0.27
CA TYR A 194 -2.88 -21.34 -1.27
C TYR A 194 -2.37 -19.90 -1.28
N PHE A 195 -2.34 -19.24 -0.11
CA PHE A 195 -1.88 -17.86 -0.02
C PHE A 195 -0.37 -17.73 -0.26
N ASP A 196 0.43 -18.71 0.18
CA ASP A 196 1.86 -18.79 -0.16
C ASP A 196 2.09 -18.82 -1.67
N ASN A 197 1.39 -19.71 -2.38
CA ASN A 197 1.48 -19.81 -3.84
C ASN A 197 1.06 -18.50 -4.52
N ARG A 198 -0.03 -17.87 -4.07
CA ARG A 198 -0.50 -16.59 -4.63
C ARG A 198 0.50 -15.45 -4.43
N LEU A 199 1.13 -15.37 -3.26
CA LEU A 199 2.20 -14.41 -2.99
C LEU A 199 3.39 -14.64 -3.93
N LYS A 200 3.86 -15.89 -4.04
CA LYS A 200 5.00 -16.26 -4.88
C LYS A 200 4.77 -16.01 -6.37
N VAL A 201 3.59 -16.35 -6.89
CA VAL A 201 3.20 -16.09 -8.28
C VAL A 201 3.22 -14.59 -8.58
N ASN A 202 2.71 -13.77 -7.66
CA ASN A 202 2.74 -12.32 -7.82
C ASN A 202 4.16 -11.76 -7.78
N LEU A 203 4.98 -12.18 -6.82
CA LEU A 203 6.37 -11.74 -6.70
C LEU A 203 7.22 -12.16 -7.90
N ASP A 204 7.01 -13.38 -8.42
CA ASP A 204 7.63 -13.86 -9.65
C ASP A 204 7.20 -13.02 -10.87
N TRP A 205 5.92 -12.65 -10.96
CA TRP A 205 5.45 -11.75 -12.01
C TRP A 205 6.14 -10.38 -11.94
N TYR A 206 6.16 -9.73 -10.77
CA TYR A 206 6.84 -8.44 -10.62
C TYR A 206 8.33 -8.53 -10.95
N ALA A 207 9.00 -9.59 -10.49
CA ALA A 207 10.42 -9.79 -10.78
C ALA A 207 10.65 -9.95 -12.29
N LYS A 208 9.82 -10.73 -12.98
CA LYS A 208 9.92 -10.95 -14.44
C LYS A 208 9.54 -9.74 -15.27
N GLU A 209 8.59 -8.94 -14.83
CA GLU A 209 8.13 -7.75 -15.55
C GLU A 209 9.15 -6.59 -15.47
N TYR A 210 9.80 -6.44 -14.31
CA TYR A 210 10.66 -5.29 -14.03
C TYR A 210 12.16 -5.65 -13.91
N PRO A 211 12.70 -6.15 -12.78
CA PRO A 211 14.15 -6.36 -12.64
C PRO A 211 14.75 -7.40 -13.59
N LEU A 212 14.01 -8.46 -13.91
CA LEU A 212 14.51 -9.58 -14.72
C LEU A 212 14.09 -9.48 -16.19
N ASN A 213 13.32 -8.47 -16.55
CA ASN A 213 12.94 -8.24 -17.95
C ASN A 213 14.16 -7.74 -18.73
N PRO A 214 14.60 -8.45 -19.80
CA PRO A 214 15.77 -8.05 -20.59
C PRO A 214 15.61 -6.67 -21.25
N ASN A 215 14.37 -6.19 -21.42
CA ASN A 215 14.06 -4.89 -21.99
C ASN A 215 13.81 -3.80 -20.93
N ALA A 216 13.91 -4.09 -19.63
CA ALA A 216 13.56 -3.13 -18.58
C ALA A 216 14.36 -1.84 -18.64
N ALA A 217 15.65 -1.89 -18.98
CA ALA A 217 16.48 -0.70 -19.13
C ALA A 217 15.96 0.23 -20.25
N THR A 218 15.36 -0.32 -21.29
CA THR A 218 14.77 0.44 -22.40
C THR A 218 13.37 0.92 -22.06
N LEU A 219 12.56 0.10 -21.39
CA LEU A 219 11.16 0.41 -21.06
C LEU A 219 11.04 1.38 -19.89
N TYR A 220 11.93 1.25 -18.91
CA TYR A 220 11.90 1.94 -17.61
C TYR A 220 13.32 2.39 -17.21
N PRO A 221 13.97 3.27 -18.01
CA PRO A 221 15.36 3.66 -17.79
C PRO A 221 15.64 4.32 -16.43
N LEU A 222 14.63 4.91 -15.79
CA LEU A 222 14.72 5.49 -14.45
C LEU A 222 14.13 4.60 -13.35
N ASN A 223 13.74 3.36 -13.67
CA ASN A 223 13.19 2.37 -12.73
C ASN A 223 11.92 2.80 -11.98
N ALA A 224 11.15 3.72 -12.55
CA ALA A 224 9.85 4.12 -12.01
C ALA A 224 8.76 3.15 -12.48
N LEU A 225 7.89 2.69 -11.57
CA LEU A 225 6.69 1.97 -11.95
C LEU A 225 5.72 2.93 -12.67
N PRO A 226 5.25 2.58 -13.87
CA PRO A 226 4.23 3.35 -14.55
C PRO A 226 2.87 3.16 -13.89
N LYS A 227 1.98 4.13 -14.08
CA LYS A 227 0.55 3.96 -13.80
C LYS A 227 -0.04 3.00 -14.85
N PRO A 228 -0.76 1.92 -14.48
CA PRO A 228 -1.18 0.92 -15.47
C PRO A 228 -2.12 1.43 -16.56
N ASP A 229 -2.96 2.41 -16.25
CA ASP A 229 -3.90 3.06 -17.18
C ASP A 229 -3.29 4.25 -17.95
N GLN A 230 -2.10 4.72 -17.55
CA GLN A 230 -1.37 5.85 -18.16
C GLN A 230 0.13 5.60 -18.06
N GLN A 231 0.67 4.81 -19.00
CA GLN A 231 2.04 4.29 -18.91
C GLN A 231 3.14 5.36 -19.03
N GLU A 232 2.79 6.55 -19.51
CA GLU A 232 3.62 7.75 -19.57
C GLU A 232 3.70 8.51 -18.25
N VAL A 233 2.94 8.11 -17.23
CA VAL A 233 2.89 8.76 -15.92
C VAL A 233 3.39 7.81 -14.83
N THR A 234 4.11 8.36 -13.86
CA THR A 234 4.40 7.69 -12.58
C THR A 234 3.95 8.56 -11.41
N GLY A 235 3.47 7.93 -10.34
CA GLY A 235 3.20 8.61 -9.07
C GLY A 235 4.31 8.27 -8.06
N PRO A 236 5.25 9.20 -7.77
CA PRO A 236 6.33 8.92 -6.81
C PRO A 236 5.83 8.43 -5.46
N TRP A 237 4.79 9.05 -4.91
CA TRP A 237 4.18 8.65 -3.65
C TRP A 237 3.54 7.24 -3.70
N GLN A 238 3.07 6.77 -4.87
CA GLN A 238 2.59 5.39 -5.01
C GLN A 238 3.74 4.38 -5.10
N ASN A 239 4.82 4.77 -5.80
CA ASN A 239 6.05 3.97 -5.87
C ASN A 239 6.67 3.83 -4.47
N ASP A 240 6.56 4.87 -3.63
CA ASP A 240 6.96 4.81 -2.22
C ASP A 240 6.17 3.76 -1.44
N TYR A 241 4.84 3.72 -1.60
CA TYR A 241 4.00 2.73 -0.92
C TYR A 241 4.35 1.31 -1.37
N PHE A 242 4.54 1.12 -2.68
CA PHE A 242 4.98 -0.15 -3.23
C PHE A 242 6.35 -0.56 -2.70
N GLY A 243 7.30 0.38 -2.62
CA GLY A 243 8.63 0.15 -2.03
C GLY A 243 8.55 -0.25 -0.55
N ILE A 244 7.69 0.39 0.24
CA ILE A 244 7.47 0.02 1.65
C ILE A 244 6.99 -1.43 1.76
N VAL A 245 6.02 -1.84 0.94
CA VAL A 245 5.50 -3.21 0.97
C VAL A 245 6.53 -4.22 0.50
N MET A 246 7.28 -3.92 -0.57
CA MET A 246 8.36 -4.81 -1.04
C MET A 246 9.48 -4.95 -0.01
N ALA A 247 9.80 -3.88 0.73
CA ALA A 247 10.71 -3.95 1.86
C ALA A 247 10.19 -4.87 2.97
N GLN A 248 8.93 -4.71 3.39
CA GLN A 248 8.32 -5.59 4.39
C GLN A 248 8.36 -7.08 3.96
N LEU A 249 8.13 -7.37 2.68
CA LEU A 249 8.20 -8.73 2.15
C LEU A 249 9.64 -9.24 2.09
N ALA A 250 10.60 -8.41 1.66
CA ALA A 250 12.02 -8.75 1.63
C ALA A 250 12.56 -9.08 3.03
N GLU A 251 12.18 -8.30 4.06
CA GLU A 251 12.51 -8.57 5.46
C GLU A 251 11.94 -9.89 5.99
N ASN A 252 10.95 -10.45 5.29
CA ASN A 252 10.37 -11.76 5.59
C ASN A 252 10.90 -12.86 4.65
N ASN A 253 12.11 -12.67 4.14
CA ASN A 253 12.86 -13.62 3.34
C ASN A 253 12.21 -13.98 2.00
N GLU A 254 11.40 -13.09 1.41
CA GLU A 254 10.88 -13.25 0.05
C GLU A 254 11.90 -12.75 -1.00
N PRO A 255 12.61 -13.62 -1.74
CA PRO A 255 13.77 -13.20 -2.54
C PRO A 255 13.41 -12.32 -3.75
N ASN A 256 12.26 -12.61 -4.37
CA ASN A 256 11.77 -11.81 -5.49
C ASN A 256 11.22 -10.45 -5.02
N ALA A 257 10.81 -10.33 -3.76
CA ALA A 257 10.48 -9.03 -3.17
C ALA A 257 11.74 -8.16 -3.03
N TYR A 258 12.85 -8.71 -2.53
CA TYR A 258 14.13 -7.97 -2.49
C TYR A 258 14.61 -7.59 -3.90
N THR A 259 14.55 -8.53 -4.85
CA THR A 259 14.93 -8.27 -6.25
C THR A 259 14.13 -7.11 -6.85
N THR A 260 12.84 -7.05 -6.55
CA THR A 260 11.93 -5.97 -6.99
C THR A 260 12.18 -4.67 -6.23
N LEU A 261 12.40 -4.74 -4.92
CA LEU A 261 12.75 -3.59 -4.07
C LEU A 261 14.03 -2.90 -4.55
N ALA A 262 15.08 -3.67 -4.83
CA ALA A 262 16.35 -3.14 -5.30
C ALA A 262 16.21 -2.41 -6.64
N TRP A 263 15.31 -2.89 -7.51
CA TRP A 263 15.01 -2.23 -8.77
C TRP A 263 14.25 -0.93 -8.59
N ILE A 264 13.13 -0.92 -7.86
CA ILE A 264 12.32 0.28 -7.67
C ILE A 264 13.04 1.33 -6.82
N SER A 265 13.95 0.90 -5.94
CA SER A 265 14.76 1.81 -5.11
C SER A 265 15.70 2.69 -5.93
N LYS A 266 16.09 2.27 -7.14
CA LYS A 266 16.84 3.14 -8.05
C LYS A 266 16.07 4.41 -8.40
N PHE A 267 14.75 4.35 -8.47
CA PHE A 267 13.89 5.53 -8.58
C PHE A 267 13.60 6.17 -7.21
N ASN A 268 13.09 5.38 -6.26
CA ASN A 268 12.59 5.89 -4.98
C ASN A 268 13.68 6.58 -4.15
N VAL A 269 14.88 6.01 -4.13
CA VAL A 269 16.06 6.61 -3.49
C VAL A 269 16.76 7.58 -4.45
N GLY A 270 16.89 7.20 -5.73
CA GLY A 270 17.61 7.98 -6.73
C GLY A 270 17.08 9.41 -6.92
N ARG A 271 15.76 9.61 -6.87
CA ARG A 271 15.14 10.95 -6.99
C ARG A 271 15.57 11.94 -5.90
N PHE A 272 16.11 11.45 -4.78
CA PHE A 272 16.68 12.29 -3.72
C PHE A 272 18.19 12.52 -3.85
N ASN A 273 18.87 11.78 -4.72
CA ASN A 273 20.32 11.80 -4.89
C ASN A 273 20.77 12.25 -6.29
N ALA A 274 19.83 12.52 -7.19
CA ALA A 274 20.09 12.85 -8.59
C ALA A 274 20.35 14.34 -8.87
N GLU A 275 20.65 15.14 -7.85
CA GLU A 275 20.87 16.60 -8.01
C GLU A 275 22.05 16.92 -8.93
N ALA A 276 23.19 16.24 -8.73
CA ALA A 276 24.34 16.33 -9.64
C ALA A 276 24.04 15.82 -11.07
N GLN A 277 22.95 15.07 -11.26
CA GLN A 277 22.48 14.56 -12.55
C GLN A 277 21.38 15.43 -13.16
N GLY A 278 21.06 16.57 -12.54
CA GLY A 278 20.12 17.57 -13.03
C GLY A 278 18.69 17.44 -12.53
N PHE A 279 18.40 16.62 -11.50
CA PHE A 279 17.08 16.55 -10.87
C PHE A 279 17.07 17.26 -9.51
N CYS A 280 16.19 18.25 -9.33
CA CYS A 280 16.12 19.01 -8.09
C CYS A 280 15.51 18.20 -6.93
N THR A 281 16.27 17.98 -5.85
CA THR A 281 15.82 17.22 -4.67
C THR A 281 14.54 17.82 -4.06
N ALA A 282 14.32 19.14 -4.14
CA ALA A 282 13.12 19.79 -3.60
C ALA A 282 11.82 19.30 -4.25
N TYR A 283 11.87 18.80 -5.49
CA TYR A 283 10.71 18.25 -6.19
C TYR A 283 10.55 16.75 -6.01
N ALA A 284 11.48 16.06 -5.35
CA ALA A 284 11.52 14.61 -5.30
C ALA A 284 10.16 14.01 -4.91
N ALA A 285 9.50 14.52 -3.85
CA ALA A 285 8.21 14.06 -3.34
C ALA A 285 6.98 14.65 -4.08
N GLY A 286 7.01 14.65 -5.41
CA GLY A 286 5.90 15.12 -6.23
C GLY A 286 4.73 14.13 -6.36
N TYR A 287 3.60 14.64 -6.87
CA TYR A 287 2.36 13.86 -6.99
C TYR A 287 2.34 12.94 -8.21
N TYR A 288 2.57 13.49 -9.41
CA TYR A 288 2.68 12.74 -10.67
C TYR A 288 3.76 13.35 -11.54
N PHE A 289 4.55 12.50 -12.20
CA PHE A 289 5.56 12.88 -13.18
C PHE A 289 5.36 12.14 -14.50
N LEU A 290 5.61 12.82 -15.60
CA LEU A 290 5.75 12.23 -16.93
C LEU A 290 7.09 11.48 -17.00
N THR A 291 7.03 10.21 -17.37
CA THR A 291 8.19 9.33 -17.61
C THR A 291 8.52 9.20 -19.09
N ARG A 292 7.65 9.69 -19.97
CA ARG A 292 7.80 9.67 -21.43
C ARG A 292 7.47 11.02 -22.04
N ASN A 293 8.08 11.30 -23.20
CA ASN A 293 7.79 12.50 -23.99
C ASN A 293 6.54 12.33 -24.87
N SER A 294 6.18 13.38 -25.62
CA SER A 294 5.02 13.40 -26.52
C SER A 294 5.07 12.36 -27.65
N ASN A 295 6.27 11.84 -27.98
CA ASN A 295 6.46 10.77 -28.96
C ASN A 295 6.49 9.38 -28.29
N ASN A 296 6.08 9.29 -27.03
CA ASN A 296 6.06 8.08 -26.21
C ASN A 296 7.44 7.46 -25.91
N ASN A 297 8.53 8.21 -26.13
CA ASN A 297 9.88 7.77 -25.79
C ASN A 297 10.17 8.06 -24.31
N PRO A 298 10.73 7.09 -23.54
CA PRO A 298 11.01 7.28 -22.13
C PRO A 298 12.18 8.25 -21.91
N TYR A 299 12.10 9.04 -20.84
CA TYR A 299 13.22 9.88 -20.41
C TYR A 299 14.34 9.02 -19.84
N THR A 300 15.53 9.12 -20.40
CA THR A 300 16.69 8.29 -20.02
C THR A 300 17.65 8.97 -19.06
N SER A 301 17.43 10.26 -18.76
CA SER A 301 18.27 11.03 -17.84
C SER A 301 17.42 11.80 -16.82
N TRP A 302 17.97 11.98 -15.62
CA TRP A 302 17.35 12.74 -14.54
C TRP A 302 17.12 14.21 -14.91
N ARG A 303 18.05 14.82 -15.67
CA ARG A 303 17.90 16.19 -16.18
C ARG A 303 16.74 16.33 -17.14
N ASP A 304 16.61 15.44 -18.14
CA ASP A 304 15.53 15.55 -19.12
C ASP A 304 14.19 15.23 -18.47
N PHE A 305 14.16 14.25 -17.56
CA PHE A 305 13.01 13.94 -16.72
C PHE A 305 12.58 15.15 -15.87
N PHE A 306 13.53 15.83 -15.22
CA PHE A 306 13.23 17.02 -14.43
C PHE A 306 12.70 18.16 -15.29
N GLN A 307 13.38 18.53 -16.37
CA GLN A 307 12.99 19.65 -17.24
C GLN A 307 11.67 19.41 -17.98
N ALA A 308 11.34 18.15 -18.28
CA ALA A 308 10.05 17.81 -18.86
C ALA A 308 8.89 18.06 -17.89
N ASN A 309 9.09 17.78 -16.61
CA ASN A 309 8.07 17.95 -15.58
C ASN A 309 8.03 19.37 -15.00
N PHE A 310 9.16 20.08 -15.03
CA PHE A 310 9.33 21.42 -14.46
C PHE A 310 10.13 22.32 -15.42
N PRO A 311 9.56 22.72 -16.56
CA PRO A 311 10.29 23.46 -17.59
C PRO A 311 10.85 24.78 -17.07
N GLY A 312 12.17 24.97 -17.20
CA GLY A 312 12.86 26.21 -16.80
C GLY A 312 13.22 26.30 -15.32
N GLU A 313 12.79 25.34 -14.50
CA GLU A 313 13.19 25.29 -13.09
C GLU A 313 14.66 24.87 -12.95
N THR A 314 15.33 25.39 -11.93
CA THR A 314 16.71 25.05 -11.57
C THR A 314 16.80 24.76 -10.08
N CYS A 315 17.73 23.88 -9.68
CA CYS A 315 17.89 23.53 -8.27
C CYS A 315 18.64 24.65 -7.54
N ASN A 316 17.92 25.40 -6.71
CA ASN A 316 18.46 26.53 -5.95
C ASN A 316 18.32 26.31 -4.44
N SER A 317 19.16 26.97 -3.64
CA SER A 317 19.01 26.99 -2.19
C SER A 317 17.72 27.70 -1.78
N GLY A 318 16.96 27.14 -0.82
CA GLY A 318 15.77 27.77 -0.27
C GLY A 318 14.47 27.53 -1.04
N MET A 319 14.47 26.61 -2.02
CA MET A 319 13.24 26.21 -2.70
C MET A 319 12.21 25.60 -1.73
N VAL A 320 10.94 25.84 -2.02
CA VAL A 320 9.84 25.16 -1.32
C VAL A 320 9.89 23.68 -1.68
N ILE A 321 9.96 22.84 -0.65
CA ILE A 321 9.97 21.39 -0.82
C ILE A 321 8.57 20.92 -1.17
N ALA A 322 8.46 20.14 -2.24
CA ALA A 322 7.21 19.55 -2.69
C ALA A 322 6.74 18.43 -1.74
N GLY A 323 5.44 18.10 -1.82
CA GLY A 323 4.88 16.96 -1.10
C GLY A 323 4.49 17.24 0.35
N TYR A 324 4.15 18.48 0.69
CA TYR A 324 3.71 18.89 2.03
C TYR A 324 4.76 18.57 3.12
N PRO A 325 5.93 19.25 3.09
CA PRO A 325 7.13 18.88 3.85
C PRO A 325 7.02 19.05 5.37
N ALA A 326 5.90 19.61 5.87
CA ALA A 326 5.63 19.79 7.29
C ALA A 326 4.46 18.91 7.79
N TRP A 327 3.77 18.19 6.90
CA TRP A 327 2.58 17.42 7.25
C TRP A 327 2.88 15.92 7.20
N SER A 328 2.54 15.20 8.27
CA SER A 328 2.79 13.77 8.40
C SER A 328 1.89 12.91 7.51
N GLY A 329 0.80 13.47 6.96
CA GLY A 329 -0.02 12.85 5.92
C GLY A 329 0.43 13.15 4.48
N GLY A 330 1.51 13.92 4.30
CA GLY A 330 2.01 14.35 2.99
C GLY A 330 2.89 13.32 2.27
N TYR A 331 3.11 13.53 0.97
CA TYR A 331 3.99 12.69 0.16
C TYR A 331 5.46 12.72 0.62
N ALA A 332 5.89 13.82 1.24
CA ALA A 332 7.19 13.92 1.86
C ALA A 332 7.33 12.94 3.05
N ALA A 333 6.25 12.70 3.79
CA ALA A 333 6.21 11.76 4.92
C ALA A 333 6.26 10.32 4.46
N SER A 334 5.47 9.95 3.45
CA SER A 334 5.56 8.61 2.86
C SER A 334 6.90 8.34 2.20
N ALA A 335 7.55 9.36 1.62
CA ALA A 335 8.89 9.21 1.10
C ALA A 335 9.92 8.93 2.20
N ARG A 336 9.84 9.61 3.36
CA ARG A 336 10.69 9.27 4.53
C ARG A 336 10.47 7.81 4.93
N ALA A 337 9.22 7.39 5.04
CA ALA A 337 8.87 6.01 5.38
C ALA A 337 9.44 5.01 4.36
N ALA A 338 9.39 5.32 3.07
CA ALA A 338 9.93 4.48 2.01
C ALA A 338 11.45 4.39 2.04
N LEU A 339 12.16 5.49 2.30
CA LEU A 339 13.62 5.48 2.45
C LEU A 339 14.05 4.65 3.66
N ALA A 340 13.37 4.82 4.80
CA ALA A 340 13.62 4.02 5.99
C ALA A 340 13.32 2.52 5.75
N SER A 341 12.19 2.22 5.11
CA SER A 341 11.81 0.84 4.78
C SER A 341 12.79 0.20 3.81
N ALA A 342 13.23 0.93 2.77
CA ALA A 342 14.22 0.43 1.83
C ALA A 342 15.56 0.10 2.52
N PHE A 343 16.02 0.94 3.46
CA PHE A 343 17.20 0.65 4.26
C PHE A 343 17.02 -0.64 5.08
N ASN A 344 15.90 -0.75 5.79
CA ASN A 344 15.58 -1.92 6.60
C ASN A 344 15.46 -3.20 5.74
N GLY A 345 14.97 -3.07 4.51
CA GLY A 345 14.91 -4.11 3.49
C GLY A 345 16.24 -4.41 2.78
N GLY A 346 17.35 -3.78 3.17
CA GLY A 346 18.71 -4.08 2.69
C GLY A 346 19.29 -3.12 1.64
N ILE A 347 18.62 -2.01 1.32
CA ILE A 347 19.13 -0.98 0.39
C ILE A 347 20.00 0.01 1.16
N ALA A 348 21.31 -0.27 1.23
CA ALA A 348 22.25 0.41 2.12
C ALA A 348 22.25 1.96 1.98
N GLU A 349 22.23 2.48 0.75
CA GLU A 349 22.26 3.92 0.46
C GLU A 349 20.98 4.67 0.89
N ALA A 350 19.88 3.95 1.14
CA ALA A 350 18.63 4.56 1.56
C ALA A 350 18.73 5.16 2.97
N GLY A 351 19.62 4.65 3.84
CA GLY A 351 19.84 5.18 5.18
C GLY A 351 20.41 6.60 5.18
N SER A 352 21.49 6.85 4.42
CA SER A 352 22.03 8.21 4.27
C SER A 352 21.07 9.15 3.55
N THR A 353 20.26 8.61 2.63
CA THR A 353 19.23 9.37 1.90
C THR A 353 18.08 9.77 2.82
N TYR A 354 17.68 8.88 3.73
CA TYR A 354 16.70 9.17 4.78
C TYR A 354 17.16 10.35 5.63
N GLU A 355 18.41 10.33 6.12
CA GLU A 355 18.94 11.43 6.95
C GLU A 355 19.01 12.75 6.19
N LYS A 356 19.44 12.74 4.92
CA LYS A 356 19.40 13.92 4.03
C LYS A 356 17.98 14.47 3.94
N TRP A 357 17.01 13.61 3.59
CA TRP A 357 15.63 14.03 3.39
C TRP A 357 14.95 14.51 4.67
N ARG A 358 15.25 13.85 5.80
CA ARG A 358 14.81 14.28 7.13
C ARG A 358 15.32 15.69 7.46
N GLY A 359 16.61 15.94 7.23
CA GLY A 359 17.23 17.27 7.42
C GLY A 359 16.62 18.36 6.54
N MET A 360 16.10 18.00 5.36
CA MET A 360 15.37 18.93 4.48
C MET A 360 13.94 19.20 4.95
N THR A 361 13.32 18.29 5.71
CA THR A 361 11.89 18.37 6.09
C THR A 361 11.65 18.48 7.61
N PRO A 362 12.45 19.24 8.38
CA PRO A 362 12.52 19.10 9.85
C PRO A 362 11.20 19.43 10.58
N ALA A 363 10.34 20.27 9.99
CA ALA A 363 9.05 20.63 10.57
C ALA A 363 8.09 19.43 10.74
N MET A 364 8.28 18.37 9.94
CA MET A 364 7.45 17.17 9.96
C MET A 364 7.60 16.34 11.24
N ASP A 365 8.74 16.41 11.92
CA ASP A 365 9.01 15.62 13.13
C ASP A 365 7.99 15.95 14.24
N ALA A 366 7.60 17.22 14.36
CA ALA A 366 6.59 17.67 15.30
C ALA A 366 5.21 17.09 14.97
N ASP A 367 4.83 17.05 13.69
CA ASP A 367 3.51 16.55 13.26
C ASP A 367 3.41 15.01 13.34
N MET A 368 4.52 14.30 13.11
CA MET A 368 4.59 12.84 13.28
C MET A 368 4.31 12.38 14.72
N SER A 369 4.51 13.24 15.73
CA SER A 369 4.12 12.95 17.11
C SER A 369 2.59 12.88 17.30
N ASN A 370 1.83 13.59 16.47
CA ASN A 370 0.37 13.59 16.49
C ASN A 370 -0.19 12.43 15.67
N ASN A 371 0.36 12.24 14.46
CA ASN A 371 -0.02 11.18 13.54
C ASN A 371 1.24 10.44 13.05
N PRO A 372 1.55 9.28 13.65
CA PRO A 372 2.76 8.51 13.37
C PRO A 372 2.62 7.52 12.21
N THR A 373 1.56 7.56 11.40
CA THR A 373 1.30 6.56 10.34
C THR A 373 2.49 6.29 9.42
N TRP A 374 3.28 7.33 9.12
CA TRP A 374 4.48 7.24 8.27
C TRP A 374 5.79 7.41 9.06
N ALA A 375 5.77 7.31 10.39
CA ALA A 375 6.94 7.47 11.27
C ALA A 375 7.80 6.19 11.31
N ILE A 376 8.17 5.66 10.14
CA ILE A 376 9.09 4.52 10.02
C ILE A 376 10.53 5.05 10.00
N VAL A 377 11.42 4.41 10.77
CA VAL A 377 12.82 4.80 10.92
C VAL A 377 13.77 3.67 10.50
N PRO A 378 14.98 4.01 9.99
CA PRO A 378 16.06 3.03 9.82
C PRO A 378 16.38 2.30 11.14
N ARG A 379 16.55 0.98 11.10
CA ARG A 379 16.96 0.15 12.24
C ARG A 379 18.47 -0.06 12.20
N PRO A 380 19.18 0.11 13.33
CA PRO A 380 20.64 0.03 13.38
C PRO A 380 21.21 -1.35 13.03
#